data_AF-A0A818W2S0-F1
#
_entry.id   AF-A0A818W2S0-F1
#
_cell.length_a   1.000
_cell.length_b   1.000
_cell.length_c   1.000
_cell.angle_alpha   90.00
_cell.angle_beta   90.00
_cell.angle_gamma   90.00
#
_symmetry.space_group_name_H-M   'P 1'
#
loop_
_entity.id
_entity.type
_entity.pdbx_description
1 polymer ?
#
loop_
_entity_poly.entity_id
_entity_poly.type
_entity_poly.pdbx_seq_one_letter_code
_entity_poly.pdbx_strand_id
1 'polypeptide(L)'
;MIFLLLAELILHRDEALSSIISVETFDLSLSIGQMRIEEEFGGTGVFSMFARRITTQLSQLISFVLRLIDLFTHGNRNRAYMDKQAATIRDEFNLNKILIVVTSVGKVFGILTQSGGILWKHYFNNFAPFQHFNTVQVPLFHIRSAAHYTHQPLASIVYRDRNSLHETHVQTFNPYTGDLDNTLSTSSLPYRIKHVFLSTQIVDEFCKVLLFVDTNNKIHTYPSVPLSRALSTQIPTYIYLFDKNEQVFIGYYLSINENDQQSSTNLKEVWRVLFQNEEVINIHTRSSSDRVHSAGIVLGDRSVLYKYTNLNLIAVVTEGIDYQKVPFINIYLLDTVTGSLKLSHTHKRVKSPVHVILAENWIIYTYYNQRYRRYEAVSSSLFEGPAQYNYSTFSSFDPIEPVVQSKAYILPYGVNAIQVTTTEKGITSRDIIMAAPNGMLIEIPWILFDPRRPLDLTPMDREEGLIMYTPEIMVNFESVINYYKYVYNIRGIHTVATGLESTSIVFAYGLDLFFTRVFPSRVFDQLKDDFDFMFIGWSTVAFVVGSFIAKRFAAIHQTKKAWK
;
A
#
# COMPACT_ATOMS: atom_id res chain seq x y z
N MET A 1 -33.50 24.54 -34.31
CA MET A 1 -32.90 24.82 -32.99
C MET A 1 -33.93 24.66 -31.84
N ILE A 2 -34.78 23.62 -31.89
CA ILE A 2 -35.83 23.35 -30.87
C ILE A 2 -35.81 21.86 -30.42
N PHE A 3 -35.23 20.95 -31.21
CA PHE A 3 -35.12 19.52 -30.91
C PHE A 3 -34.08 19.12 -29.85
N LEU A 4 -33.23 20.05 -29.38
CA LEU A 4 -32.19 19.78 -28.37
C LEU A 4 -32.63 20.07 -26.94
N LEU A 5 -33.82 20.65 -26.73
CA LEU A 5 -34.32 21.06 -25.40
C LEU A 5 -35.12 19.97 -24.66
N LEU A 6 -35.35 18.82 -25.29
CA LEU A 6 -36.12 17.68 -24.75
C LEU A 6 -35.34 16.35 -24.82
N ALA A 7 -34.01 16.41 -24.82
CA ALA A 7 -33.20 15.20 -24.68
C ALA A 7 -33.16 14.79 -23.21
N GLU A 8 -34.06 13.88 -22.82
CA GLU A 8 -33.99 13.22 -21.52
C GLU A 8 -32.75 12.30 -21.49
N LEU A 9 -31.92 12.44 -20.47
CA LEU A 9 -30.68 11.68 -20.34
C LEU A 9 -31.00 10.24 -19.94
N ILE A 10 -31.02 9.33 -20.93
CA ILE A 10 -31.36 7.91 -20.72
C ILE A 10 -30.19 7.14 -20.09
N LEU A 11 -28.95 7.42 -20.52
CA LEU A 11 -27.75 6.73 -20.03
C LEU A 11 -26.58 7.70 -20.01
N HIS A 12 -25.81 7.66 -18.92
CA HIS A 12 -24.56 8.39 -18.79
C HIS A 12 -23.41 7.42 -18.51
N ARG A 13 -22.38 7.44 -19.36
CA ARG A 13 -21.18 6.59 -19.25
C ARG A 13 -19.93 7.45 -19.20
N ASP A 14 -19.16 7.34 -18.12
CA ASP A 14 -17.87 8.03 -17.95
C ASP A 14 -16.73 7.15 -18.50
N GLU A 15 -16.23 7.44 -19.70
CA GLU A 15 -15.14 6.66 -20.33
C GLU A 15 -13.73 7.09 -19.89
N ALA A 16 -13.61 8.19 -19.14
CA ALA A 16 -12.33 8.68 -18.61
C ALA A 16 -11.63 7.66 -17.70
N LEU A 17 -12.39 6.76 -17.05
CA LEU A 17 -11.87 5.69 -16.20
C LEU A 17 -11.08 4.62 -16.97
N SER A 18 -11.12 4.61 -18.30
CA SER A 18 -10.28 3.71 -19.12
C SER A 18 -8.81 4.14 -19.16
N SER A 19 -8.47 5.35 -18.70
CA SER A 19 -7.14 5.94 -18.80
C SER A 19 -6.60 6.39 -17.43
N ILE A 20 -6.68 5.51 -16.44
CA ILE A 20 -6.12 5.72 -15.09
C ILE A 20 -4.59 5.82 -15.16
N ILE A 21 -4.04 6.76 -14.40
CA ILE A 21 -2.60 6.97 -14.23
C ILE A 21 -2.17 6.66 -12.80
N SER A 22 -2.87 7.24 -11.83
CA SER A 22 -2.51 7.15 -10.41
C SER A 22 -3.71 6.75 -9.59
N VAL A 23 -3.46 5.95 -8.56
CA VAL A 23 -4.45 5.44 -7.64
C VAL A 23 -3.90 5.56 -6.24
N GLU A 24 -4.72 6.08 -5.33
CA GLU A 24 -4.45 6.05 -3.89
C GLU A 24 -5.74 5.68 -3.16
N THR A 25 -5.61 5.07 -1.99
CA THR A 25 -6.78 4.71 -1.17
C THR A 25 -6.78 5.43 0.15
N PHE A 26 -7.96 5.87 0.56
CA PHE A 26 -8.21 6.57 1.82
C PHE A 26 -9.18 5.74 2.66
N ASP A 27 -8.91 5.68 3.96
CA ASP A 27 -9.86 5.12 4.92
C ASP A 27 -11.15 5.95 4.92
N LEU A 28 -12.27 5.38 5.37
CA LEU A 28 -13.50 6.12 5.61
C LEU A 28 -13.44 6.90 6.94
N SER A 29 -14.34 7.86 7.11
CA SER A 29 -14.40 8.68 8.32
C SER A 29 -14.82 7.86 9.53
N LEU A 30 -14.34 8.23 10.72
CA LEU A 30 -14.70 7.59 11.98
C LEU A 30 -16.21 7.64 12.24
N SER A 31 -16.73 6.60 12.89
CA SER A 31 -18.11 6.59 13.36
C SER A 31 -18.32 7.59 14.50
N ILE A 32 -19.54 8.09 14.67
CA ILE A 32 -19.90 9.01 15.79
C ILE A 32 -19.54 8.39 17.15
N GLY A 33 -19.67 7.07 17.29
CA GLY A 33 -19.28 6.36 18.51
C GLY A 33 -17.77 6.46 18.77
N GLN A 34 -16.94 6.20 17.76
CA GLN A 34 -15.49 6.32 17.84
C GLN A 34 -15.04 7.76 18.07
N MET A 35 -15.65 8.75 17.40
CA MET A 35 -15.35 10.17 17.63
C MET A 35 -15.58 10.57 19.09
N ARG A 36 -16.67 10.10 19.72
CA ARG A 36 -16.93 10.37 21.15
C ARG A 36 -15.92 9.68 22.08
N ILE A 37 -15.40 8.52 21.67
CA ILE A 37 -14.34 7.82 22.43
C ILE A 37 -13.04 8.62 22.37
N GLU A 38 -12.65 9.12 21.19
CA GLU A 38 -11.46 9.97 21.06
C GLU A 38 -11.61 11.25 21.88
N GLU A 39 -12.81 11.83 21.88
CA GLU A 39 -13.15 12.98 22.71
C GLU A 39 -13.00 12.67 24.22
N GLU A 40 -13.39 11.49 24.70
CA GLU A 40 -13.29 11.09 26.12
C GLU A 40 -11.87 11.22 26.69
N PHE A 41 -10.85 10.94 25.89
CA PHE A 41 -9.45 10.91 26.34
C PHE A 41 -8.73 12.27 26.29
N GLY A 42 -9.43 13.35 25.91
CA GLY A 42 -8.87 14.69 25.96
C GLY A 42 -8.93 15.35 27.34
N GLY A 43 -7.96 16.22 27.65
CA GLY A 43 -8.04 17.17 28.77
C GLY A 43 -6.96 16.99 29.85
N THR A 44 -6.84 18.00 30.72
CA THR A 44 -5.89 18.02 31.84
C THR A 44 -6.67 17.98 33.16
N GLY A 45 -6.21 17.13 34.09
CA GLY A 45 -6.81 16.96 35.42
C GLY A 45 -7.53 15.61 35.61
N VAL A 46 -7.24 14.92 36.72
CA VAL A 46 -7.82 13.58 37.01
C VAL A 46 -9.32 13.64 37.21
N PHE A 47 -9.81 14.65 37.93
CA PHE A 47 -11.25 14.79 38.21
C PHE A 47 -12.06 15.16 36.96
N SER A 48 -11.55 16.08 36.12
CA SER A 48 -12.18 16.45 34.85
C SER A 48 -12.22 15.27 33.88
N MET A 49 -11.14 14.49 33.76
CA MET A 49 -11.11 13.25 32.97
C MET A 49 -12.13 12.23 33.48
N PHE A 50 -12.21 12.02 34.80
CA PHE A 50 -13.18 11.09 35.39
C PHE A 50 -14.63 11.53 35.17
N ALA A 51 -14.94 12.81 35.42
CA ALA A 51 -16.26 13.36 35.20
C ALA A 51 -16.67 13.27 33.72
N ARG A 52 -15.76 13.62 32.80
CA ARG A 52 -15.97 13.48 31.35
C ARG A 52 -16.23 12.02 30.96
N ARG A 53 -15.47 11.08 31.49
CA ARG A 53 -15.63 9.65 31.24
C ARG A 53 -16.98 9.11 31.70
N ILE A 54 -17.44 9.52 32.87
CA ILE A 54 -18.78 9.12 33.34
C ILE A 54 -19.87 9.70 32.45
N THR A 55 -19.77 10.99 32.08
CA THR A 55 -20.80 11.62 31.25
C THR A 55 -20.83 11.04 29.84
N THR A 56 -19.68 10.75 29.22
CA THR A 56 -19.62 10.08 27.91
C THR A 56 -20.21 8.68 27.99
N GLN A 57 -19.84 7.86 28.97
CA GLN A 57 -20.35 6.50 29.12
C GLN A 57 -21.85 6.47 29.45
N LEU A 58 -22.34 7.39 30.28
CA LEU A 58 -23.77 7.52 30.56
C LEU A 58 -24.53 7.90 29.28
N SER A 59 -24.00 8.83 28.48
CA SER A 59 -24.61 9.21 27.20
C SER A 59 -24.66 8.03 26.22
N GLN A 60 -23.61 7.20 26.18
CA GLN A 60 -23.55 5.98 25.38
C GLN A 60 -24.59 4.95 25.86
N LEU A 61 -24.70 4.73 27.17
CA LEU A 61 -25.70 3.85 27.77
C LEU A 61 -27.13 4.32 27.46
N ILE A 62 -27.42 5.60 27.60
CA ILE A 62 -28.73 6.18 27.23
C ILE A 62 -29.01 5.91 25.75
N SER A 63 -28.04 6.19 24.86
CA SER A 63 -28.21 5.93 23.43
C SER A 63 -28.38 4.44 23.09
N PHE A 64 -27.76 3.54 23.85
CA PHE A 64 -27.92 2.10 23.69
C PHE A 64 -29.33 1.66 24.11
N VAL A 65 -29.82 2.15 25.24
CA VAL A 65 -31.19 1.88 25.72
C VAL A 65 -32.23 2.42 24.73
N LEU A 66 -32.05 3.64 24.22
CA LEU A 66 -32.92 4.21 23.19
C LEU A 66 -32.92 3.36 21.92
N ARG A 67 -31.74 2.93 21.44
CA ARG A 67 -31.63 2.03 20.28
C ARG A 67 -32.31 0.68 20.52
N LEU A 68 -32.23 0.12 21.72
CA LEU A 68 -32.96 -1.11 22.07
C LEU A 68 -34.47 -0.88 22.03
N ILE A 69 -34.97 0.20 22.63
CA ILE A 69 -36.39 0.54 22.61
C ILE A 69 -36.86 0.75 21.17
N ASP A 70 -36.10 1.44 20.33
CA ASP A 70 -36.40 1.64 18.91
C ASP A 70 -36.42 0.31 18.15
N LEU A 71 -35.49 -0.60 18.43
CA LEU A 71 -35.46 -1.95 17.83
C LEU A 71 -36.71 -2.76 18.20
N PHE A 72 -37.18 -2.67 19.45
CA PHE A 72 -38.37 -3.37 19.93
C PHE A 72 -39.69 -2.73 19.47
N THR A 73 -39.74 -1.41 19.31
CA THR A 73 -40.98 -0.66 18.96
C THR A 73 -41.16 -0.48 17.46
N HIS A 74 -40.09 -0.22 16.71
CA HIS A 74 -40.11 0.10 15.29
C HIS A 74 -39.37 -0.99 14.50
N GLY A 75 -39.97 -2.18 14.41
CA GLY A 75 -39.44 -3.27 13.59
C GLY A 75 -39.18 -2.86 12.13
N ASN A 76 -37.99 -3.24 11.63
CA ASN A 76 -37.47 -3.26 10.24
C ASN A 76 -37.68 -2.06 9.28
N ARG A 77 -38.48 -1.02 9.59
CA ARG A 77 -38.80 0.06 8.65
C ARG A 77 -37.67 1.08 8.43
N ASN A 78 -36.70 1.19 9.35
CA ASN A 78 -35.62 2.19 9.29
C ASN A 78 -34.27 1.67 8.77
N ARG A 79 -34.18 0.41 8.31
CA ARG A 79 -32.89 -0.17 7.84
C ARG A 79 -32.31 0.58 6.63
N ALA A 80 -33.14 0.93 5.65
CA ALA A 80 -32.67 1.54 4.41
C ALA A 80 -32.08 2.96 4.56
N TYR A 81 -32.54 3.74 5.55
CA TYR A 81 -31.98 5.09 5.81
C TYR A 81 -30.66 5.00 6.58
N MET A 82 -30.54 4.04 7.51
CA MET A 82 -29.31 3.76 8.24
C MET A 82 -28.22 3.19 7.31
N ASP A 83 -28.59 2.37 6.33
CA ASP A 83 -27.64 1.77 5.37
C ASP A 83 -26.95 2.82 4.47
N LYS A 84 -27.65 3.89 4.08
CA LYS A 84 -27.05 4.98 3.27
C LYS A 84 -26.03 5.82 4.03
N GLN A 85 -26.29 6.11 5.31
CA GLN A 85 -25.33 6.83 6.16
C GLN A 85 -24.19 5.92 6.63
N ALA A 86 -24.44 4.62 6.82
CA ALA A 86 -23.41 3.64 7.14
C ALA A 86 -22.38 3.45 6.01
N ALA A 87 -22.78 3.63 4.74
CA ALA A 87 -21.91 3.43 3.59
C ALA A 87 -20.71 4.40 3.51
N THR A 88 -20.77 5.56 4.17
CA THR A 88 -19.67 6.55 4.21
C THR A 88 -18.86 6.51 5.50
N ILE A 89 -19.21 5.62 6.42
CA ILE A 89 -18.56 5.48 7.72
C ILE A 89 -17.63 4.27 7.68
N ARG A 90 -16.48 4.40 8.35
CA ARG A 90 -15.52 3.32 8.50
C ARG A 90 -16.14 2.12 9.21
N ASP A 91 -16.00 0.95 8.59
CA ASP A 91 -16.35 -0.32 9.18
C ASP A 91 -15.33 -0.73 10.25
N GLU A 92 -15.71 -1.63 11.15
CA GLU A 92 -14.85 -2.08 12.26
C GLU A 92 -13.53 -2.68 11.77
N PHE A 93 -13.57 -3.37 10.64
CA PHE A 93 -12.43 -4.05 10.01
C PHE A 93 -11.72 -3.21 8.93
N ASN A 94 -12.17 -1.98 8.68
CA ASN A 94 -11.62 -1.08 7.65
C ASN A 94 -11.47 -1.75 6.26
N LEU A 95 -12.45 -2.57 5.87
CA LEU A 95 -12.54 -3.25 4.58
C LEU A 95 -13.11 -2.35 3.50
N ASN A 96 -13.84 -1.31 3.90
CA ASN A 96 -14.44 -0.33 3.01
C ASN A 96 -13.61 0.95 3.03
N LYS A 97 -13.18 1.37 1.84
CA LYS A 97 -12.29 2.50 1.63
C LYS A 97 -12.80 3.32 0.46
N ILE A 98 -12.25 4.52 0.30
CA ILE A 98 -12.44 5.34 -0.90
C ILE A 98 -11.18 5.24 -1.74
N LEU A 99 -11.39 4.89 -2.99
CA LEU A 99 -10.35 4.80 -3.99
C LEU A 99 -10.38 6.09 -4.81
N ILE A 100 -9.26 6.82 -4.78
CA ILE A 100 -9.08 8.05 -5.54
C ILE A 100 -8.29 7.72 -6.77
N VAL A 101 -8.93 7.96 -7.92
CA VAL A 101 -8.37 7.69 -9.23
C VAL A 101 -8.09 9.00 -9.95
N VAL A 102 -6.88 9.14 -10.47
CA VAL A 102 -6.54 10.23 -11.40
C VAL A 102 -6.37 9.67 -12.81
N THR A 103 -7.06 10.30 -13.76
CA THR A 103 -7.04 9.92 -15.17
C THR A 103 -6.13 10.83 -16.00
N SER A 104 -5.66 10.33 -17.15
CA SER A 104 -4.81 11.11 -18.08
C SER A 104 -5.45 12.37 -18.64
N VAL A 105 -6.78 12.45 -18.62
CA VAL A 105 -7.53 13.61 -19.10
C VAL A 105 -7.59 14.72 -18.04
N GLY A 106 -7.19 14.44 -16.79
CA GLY A 106 -7.26 15.41 -15.67
C GLY A 106 -8.57 15.34 -14.88
N LYS A 107 -9.33 14.24 -15.03
CA LYS A 107 -10.52 13.97 -14.21
C LYS A 107 -10.14 13.07 -13.04
N VAL A 108 -10.61 13.44 -11.85
CA VAL A 108 -10.41 12.70 -10.60
C VAL A 108 -11.74 12.16 -10.12
N PHE A 109 -11.73 10.93 -9.63
CA PHE A 109 -12.90 10.23 -9.13
C PHE A 109 -12.65 9.73 -7.71
N GLY A 110 -13.63 9.91 -6.83
CA GLY A 110 -13.73 9.18 -5.58
C GLY A 110 -14.69 8.01 -5.76
N ILE A 111 -14.19 6.78 -5.66
CA ILE A 111 -14.96 5.54 -5.86
C ILE A 111 -15.05 4.78 -4.54
N LEU A 112 -16.24 4.37 -4.14
CA LEU A 112 -16.42 3.53 -2.96
C LEU A 112 -16.04 2.08 -3.28
N THR A 113 -15.17 1.46 -2.49
CA THR A 113 -14.73 0.08 -2.75
C THR A 113 -15.83 -0.97 -2.57
N GLN A 114 -16.81 -0.71 -1.70
CA GLN A 114 -17.90 -1.66 -1.40
C GLN A 114 -18.87 -1.84 -2.58
N SER A 115 -19.30 -0.73 -3.19
CA SER A 115 -20.33 -0.73 -4.24
C SER A 115 -19.77 -0.51 -5.64
N GLY A 116 -18.54 0.00 -5.76
CA GLY A 116 -18.00 0.51 -7.02
C GLY A 116 -18.68 1.80 -7.49
N GLY A 117 -19.53 2.42 -6.66
CA GLY A 117 -20.22 3.66 -6.97
C GLY A 117 -19.27 4.85 -6.94
N ILE A 118 -19.43 5.77 -7.92
CA ILE A 118 -18.72 7.05 -7.94
C ILE A 118 -19.41 7.98 -6.93
N LEU A 119 -18.67 8.38 -5.89
CA LEU A 119 -19.14 9.34 -4.87
C LEU A 119 -19.12 10.76 -5.41
N TRP A 120 -18.01 11.14 -6.02
CA TRP A 120 -17.80 12.46 -6.61
C TRP A 120 -16.83 12.37 -7.78
N LYS A 121 -16.90 13.37 -8.66
CA LYS A 121 -16.00 13.53 -9.79
C LYS A 121 -15.61 15.00 -9.92
N HIS A 122 -14.32 15.27 -10.07
CA HIS A 122 -13.78 16.61 -10.27
C HIS A 122 -12.95 16.65 -11.54
N TYR A 123 -13.02 17.73 -12.31
CA TYR A 123 -12.25 17.91 -13.54
C TYR A 123 -11.33 19.12 -13.40
N PHE A 124 -10.04 18.92 -13.63
CA PHE A 124 -9.04 19.98 -13.59
C PHE A 124 -8.82 20.55 -14.99
N ASN A 125 -9.05 21.85 -15.13
CA ASN A 125 -8.77 22.56 -16.37
C ASN A 125 -7.25 22.69 -16.60
N ASN A 126 -6.83 22.67 -17.87
CA ASN A 126 -5.44 22.75 -18.30
C ASN A 126 -4.48 21.73 -17.65
N PHE A 127 -4.97 20.53 -17.37
CA PHE A 127 -4.17 19.46 -16.80
C PHE A 127 -3.20 18.86 -17.83
N ALA A 128 -1.92 18.78 -17.47
CA ALA A 128 -0.92 17.98 -18.16
C ALA A 128 -0.16 17.07 -17.19
N PRO A 129 -0.13 15.75 -17.42
CA PRO A 129 0.57 14.82 -16.53
C PRO A 129 2.09 14.86 -16.74
N PHE A 130 2.85 14.33 -15.77
CA PHE A 130 4.30 14.18 -15.90
C PHE A 130 4.63 12.95 -16.75
N GLN A 131 5.69 13.04 -17.54
CA GLN A 131 6.24 11.88 -18.24
C GLN A 131 7.43 11.34 -17.44
N HIS A 132 7.37 10.08 -17.04
CA HIS A 132 8.41 9.36 -16.33
C HIS A 132 8.78 8.10 -17.11
N PHE A 133 9.98 8.09 -17.69
CA PHE A 133 10.41 7.08 -18.67
C PHE A 133 9.41 6.92 -19.82
N ASN A 134 8.86 5.72 -20.00
CA ASN A 134 7.86 5.38 -21.01
C ASN A 134 6.42 5.44 -20.47
N THR A 135 6.26 5.83 -19.20
CA THR A 135 4.95 5.93 -18.54
C THR A 135 4.59 7.38 -18.25
N VAL A 136 3.29 7.62 -18.18
CA VAL A 136 2.75 8.89 -17.72
C VAL A 136 2.44 8.72 -16.23
N GLN A 137 2.79 9.69 -15.40
CA GLN A 137 2.60 9.65 -13.95
C GLN A 137 2.08 11.00 -13.45
N VAL A 138 1.25 10.94 -12.41
CA VAL A 138 0.72 12.12 -11.73
C VAL A 138 0.87 11.86 -10.24
N PRO A 139 1.82 12.49 -9.55
CA PRO A 139 2.01 12.27 -8.13
C PRO A 139 0.73 12.63 -7.34
N LEU A 140 0.15 11.63 -6.68
CA LEU A 140 -0.98 11.74 -5.77
C LEU A 140 -0.46 11.39 -4.38
N PHE A 141 -0.63 12.30 -3.43
CA PHE A 141 -0.10 12.15 -2.08
C PHE A 141 -1.20 12.18 -1.03
N HIS A 142 -1.10 11.28 -0.06
CA HIS A 142 -1.91 11.28 1.14
C HIS A 142 -1.29 12.21 2.20
N ILE A 143 -1.81 13.44 2.30
CA ILE A 143 -1.29 14.47 3.22
C ILE A 143 -1.78 14.26 4.65
N ARG A 144 -3.09 14.09 4.84
CA ARG A 144 -3.73 13.94 6.16
C ARG A 144 -4.78 12.85 6.15
N SER A 145 -4.68 11.94 7.12
CA SER A 145 -5.63 10.85 7.32
C SER A 145 -6.90 11.35 8.01
N ALA A 146 -8.00 10.61 7.88
CA ALA A 146 -9.22 10.83 8.64
C ALA A 146 -9.20 10.25 10.07
N ALA A 147 -8.02 9.79 10.52
CA ALA A 147 -7.83 9.35 11.90
C ALA A 147 -8.06 10.48 12.92
N HIS A 148 -7.83 11.74 12.55
CA HIS A 148 -8.05 12.89 13.43
C HIS A 148 -9.39 13.55 13.13
N TYR A 149 -10.40 13.30 13.96
CA TYR A 149 -11.78 13.74 13.67
C TYR A 149 -11.98 15.27 13.68
N THR A 150 -11.11 16.03 14.35
CA THR A 150 -11.21 17.50 14.44
C THR A 150 -10.83 18.19 13.12
N HIS A 151 -10.09 17.50 12.26
CA HIS A 151 -9.58 18.05 11.02
C HIS A 151 -10.06 17.24 9.81
N GLN A 152 -10.29 17.92 8.68
CA GLN A 152 -10.72 17.25 7.45
C GLN A 152 -9.55 16.52 6.79
N PRO A 153 -9.69 15.31 6.24
CA PRO A 153 -8.58 14.69 5.50
C PRO A 153 -8.22 15.50 4.26
N LEU A 154 -6.97 15.36 3.82
CA LEU A 154 -6.44 16.09 2.68
C LEU A 154 -5.63 15.16 1.79
N ALA A 155 -5.90 15.25 0.49
CA ALA A 155 -5.10 14.66 -0.57
C ALA A 155 -4.53 15.79 -1.43
N SER A 156 -3.35 15.58 -2.02
CA SER A 156 -2.76 16.54 -2.96
C SER A 156 -2.33 15.88 -4.25
N ILE A 157 -2.62 16.57 -5.35
CA ILE A 157 -2.19 16.19 -6.69
C ILE A 157 -1.23 17.26 -7.21
N VAL A 158 -0.15 16.78 -7.81
CA VAL A 158 0.84 17.63 -8.50
C VAL A 158 0.75 17.36 -9.99
N TYR A 159 0.52 18.40 -10.79
CA TYR A 159 0.44 18.31 -12.26
C TYR A 159 1.03 19.55 -12.92
N ARG A 160 1.34 19.48 -14.22
CA ARG A 160 1.85 20.61 -14.99
C ARG A 160 0.70 21.34 -15.68
N ASP A 161 0.87 22.63 -15.90
CA ASP A 161 -0.04 23.35 -16.78
C ASP A 161 0.15 22.90 -18.25
N ARG A 162 -0.96 22.78 -18.98
CA ARG A 162 -0.95 22.39 -20.40
C ARG A 162 -0.44 23.51 -21.30
N ASN A 163 -0.69 24.76 -20.93
CA ASN A 163 -0.29 25.93 -21.73
C ASN A 163 1.16 26.32 -21.40
N SER A 164 1.53 26.30 -20.12
CA SER A 164 2.89 26.55 -19.64
C SER A 164 3.50 25.30 -19.03
N LEU A 165 4.26 24.52 -19.81
CA LEU A 165 4.97 23.32 -19.31
C LEU A 165 6.02 23.63 -18.22
N HIS A 166 6.31 24.91 -17.97
CA HIS A 166 7.22 25.38 -16.94
C HIS A 166 6.55 25.58 -15.59
N GLU A 167 5.23 25.78 -15.56
CA GLU A 167 4.46 25.97 -14.34
C GLU A 167 3.96 24.64 -13.81
N THR A 168 4.10 24.46 -12.50
CA THR A 168 3.57 23.29 -11.80
C THR A 168 2.44 23.73 -10.88
N HIS A 169 1.31 23.03 -10.94
CA HIS A 169 0.20 23.26 -10.04
C HIS A 169 0.15 22.19 -8.98
N VAL A 170 -0.10 22.63 -7.75
CA VAL A 170 -0.40 21.77 -6.61
C VAL A 170 -1.81 22.08 -6.16
N GLN A 171 -2.63 21.03 -6.07
CA GLN A 171 -4.02 21.16 -5.64
C GLN A 171 -4.33 20.19 -4.52
N THR A 172 -4.72 20.75 -3.39
CA THR A 172 -5.23 20.04 -2.23
C THR A 172 -6.74 20.00 -2.26
N PHE A 173 -7.29 18.83 -1.99
CA PHE A 173 -8.74 18.62 -1.95
C PHE A 173 -9.10 17.63 -0.86
N ASN A 174 -10.36 17.68 -0.45
CA ASN A 174 -10.92 16.72 0.48
C ASN A 174 -11.25 15.41 -0.27
N PRO A 175 -10.62 14.27 0.08
CA PRO A 175 -10.86 12.98 -0.57
C PRO A 175 -12.30 12.46 -0.45
N TYR A 176 -13.08 12.91 0.55
CA TYR A 176 -14.46 12.47 0.77
C TYR A 176 -15.47 13.19 -0.10
N THR A 177 -15.33 14.50 -0.26
CA THR A 177 -16.31 15.33 -0.98
C THR A 177 -15.83 15.71 -2.38
N GLY A 178 -14.52 15.72 -2.61
CA GLY A 178 -13.91 16.26 -3.83
C GLY A 178 -13.80 17.78 -3.83
N ASP A 179 -14.16 18.45 -2.73
CA ASP A 179 -14.08 19.90 -2.62
C ASP A 179 -12.63 20.34 -2.51
N LEU A 180 -12.28 21.39 -3.24
CA LEU A 180 -10.95 22.00 -3.18
C LEU A 180 -10.82 22.78 -1.87
N ASP A 181 -9.68 22.63 -1.21
CA ASP A 181 -9.39 23.41 -0.02
C ASP A 181 -8.95 24.83 -0.43
N ASN A 182 -9.83 25.80 -0.22
CA ASN A 182 -9.56 27.20 -0.56
C ASN A 182 -8.50 27.84 0.36
N THR A 183 -8.24 27.27 1.54
CA THR A 183 -7.24 27.81 2.49
C THR A 183 -5.82 27.50 2.03
N LEU A 184 -5.62 26.28 1.55
CA LEU A 184 -4.44 25.83 0.82
C LEU A 184 -4.63 26.14 -0.67
N SER A 185 -4.78 27.42 -1.00
CA SER A 185 -5.07 27.90 -2.36
C SER A 185 -4.23 27.18 -3.42
N THR A 186 -4.83 26.91 -4.59
CA THR A 186 -4.12 26.36 -5.77
C THR A 186 -2.89 27.21 -6.04
N SER A 187 -1.72 26.72 -5.65
CA SER A 187 -0.47 27.43 -5.89
C SER A 187 0.03 27.04 -7.27
N SER A 188 -0.04 27.98 -8.21
CA SER A 188 0.87 27.92 -9.35
C SER A 188 2.27 28.16 -8.80
N LEU A 189 3.11 27.14 -8.87
CA LEU A 189 4.52 27.25 -8.57
C LEU A 189 5.19 27.80 -9.83
N PRO A 190 5.88 28.96 -9.75
CA PRO A 190 6.48 29.62 -10.91
C PRO A 190 7.75 28.92 -11.42
N TYR A 191 8.03 27.72 -10.93
CA TYR A 191 9.25 26.98 -11.18
C TYR A 191 8.95 25.54 -11.58
N ARG A 192 9.88 24.95 -12.33
CA ARG A 192 9.73 23.60 -12.87
C ARG A 192 10.28 22.59 -11.88
N ILE A 193 9.42 21.65 -11.48
CA ILE A 193 9.79 20.63 -10.50
C ILE A 193 10.52 19.48 -11.20
N LYS A 194 11.69 19.09 -10.66
CA LYS A 194 12.43 17.88 -11.01
C LYS A 194 11.86 16.66 -10.28
N HIS A 195 11.62 16.78 -8.97
CA HIS A 195 11.15 15.69 -8.14
C HIS A 195 10.29 16.19 -6.97
N VAL A 196 9.35 15.35 -6.52
CA VAL A 196 8.49 15.59 -5.35
C VAL A 196 8.72 14.50 -4.32
N PHE A 197 8.84 14.89 -3.04
CA PHE A 197 8.93 13.96 -1.92
C PHE A 197 7.89 14.31 -0.87
N LEU A 198 7.38 13.29 -0.19
CA LEU A 198 6.56 13.46 1.00
C LEU A 198 7.46 13.46 2.23
N SER A 199 7.33 14.46 3.09
CA SER A 199 8.05 14.48 4.37
C SER A 199 7.55 13.36 5.29
N THR A 200 8.47 12.80 6.07
CA THR A 200 8.19 11.85 7.14
C THR A 200 7.61 12.54 8.38
N GLN A 201 7.90 13.83 8.57
CA GLN A 201 7.41 14.58 9.72
C GLN A 201 5.98 15.07 9.50
N ILE A 202 5.25 15.05 10.61
CA ILE A 202 3.91 15.57 10.71
C ILE A 202 4.02 16.96 11.33
N VAL A 203 3.51 17.97 10.63
CA VAL A 203 3.50 19.37 11.05
C VAL A 203 2.13 19.71 11.67
N ASP A 204 1.90 20.98 12.01
CA ASP A 204 0.65 21.51 12.55
C ASP A 204 -0.59 20.85 11.92
N GLU A 205 -1.56 20.53 12.78
CA GLU A 205 -2.83 19.90 12.41
C GLU A 205 -2.70 18.53 11.72
N PHE A 206 -1.63 17.80 12.04
CA PHE A 206 -1.39 16.44 11.54
C PHE A 206 -1.19 16.34 10.01
N CYS A 207 -0.71 17.40 9.39
CA CYS A 207 -0.44 17.45 7.95
C CYS A 207 1.01 17.06 7.64
N LYS A 208 1.20 16.20 6.63
CA LYS A 208 2.52 15.97 6.03
C LYS A 208 2.85 17.08 5.04
N VAL A 209 4.14 17.44 4.94
CA VAL A 209 4.61 18.49 4.02
C VAL A 209 5.18 17.86 2.75
N LEU A 210 4.86 18.43 1.60
CA LEU A 210 5.47 18.10 0.32
C LEU A 210 6.75 18.91 0.13
N LEU A 211 7.80 18.25 -0.34
CA LEU A 211 9.08 18.84 -0.67
C LEU A 211 9.27 18.80 -2.19
N PHE A 212 9.53 19.94 -2.78
CA PHE A 212 9.76 20.10 -4.21
C PHE A 212 11.20 20.46 -4.48
N VAL A 213 11.83 19.77 -5.43
CA VAL A 213 13.15 20.14 -5.94
C VAL A 213 12.97 20.85 -7.27
N ASP A 214 13.37 22.12 -7.33
CA ASP A 214 13.39 22.92 -8.55
C ASP A 214 14.54 22.49 -9.47
N THR A 215 14.47 22.89 -10.74
CA THR A 215 15.54 22.80 -11.74
C THR A 215 16.88 23.37 -11.27
N ASN A 216 16.85 24.44 -10.47
CA ASN A 216 18.05 25.05 -9.86
C ASN A 216 18.53 24.32 -8.59
N ASN A 217 18.02 23.10 -8.32
CA ASN A 217 18.32 22.29 -7.14
C ASN A 217 17.98 22.99 -5.81
N LYS A 218 17.02 23.91 -5.83
CA LYS A 218 16.47 24.54 -4.63
C LYS A 218 15.29 23.73 -4.12
N ILE A 219 15.16 23.63 -2.79
CA ILE A 219 14.04 22.95 -2.15
C ILE A 219 12.99 23.94 -1.70
N HIS A 220 11.76 23.64 -2.06
CA HIS A 220 10.57 24.34 -1.64
C HIS A 220 9.65 23.41 -0.87
N THR A 221 8.89 23.96 0.08
CA THR A 221 7.96 23.23 0.93
C THR A 221 6.52 23.63 0.59
N TYR A 222 5.60 22.67 0.65
CA TYR A 222 4.16 22.93 0.52
C TYR A 222 3.38 22.09 1.54
N PRO A 223 2.53 22.70 2.40
CA PRO A 223 2.27 24.14 2.55
C PRO A 223 3.56 24.93 2.89
N SER A 224 3.57 26.24 2.65
CA SER A 224 4.76 27.10 2.81
C SER A 224 5.16 27.21 4.29
N VAL A 225 5.92 26.22 4.76
CA VAL A 225 6.41 26.09 6.14
C VAL A 225 7.94 26.10 6.10
N PRO A 226 8.63 26.73 7.08
CA PRO A 226 10.08 26.64 7.17
C PRO A 226 10.59 25.19 7.12
N LEU A 227 11.66 24.95 6.36
CA LEU A 227 12.18 23.59 6.14
C LEU A 227 12.61 22.90 7.44
N SER A 228 13.14 23.66 8.41
CA SER A 228 13.51 23.16 9.75
C SER A 228 12.34 22.57 10.54
N ARG A 229 11.11 22.90 10.14
CA ARG A 229 9.89 22.33 10.72
C ARG A 229 9.31 21.20 9.87
N ALA A 230 9.52 21.27 8.56
CA ALA A 230 9.13 20.21 7.64
C ALA A 230 10.02 18.97 7.76
N LEU A 231 11.26 19.12 8.23
CA LEU A 231 12.23 18.05 8.39
C LEU A 231 12.93 18.17 9.75
N SER A 232 13.23 17.03 10.37
CA SER A 232 13.93 16.99 11.64
C SER A 232 15.37 17.45 11.45
N THR A 233 15.84 18.41 12.24
CA THR A 233 17.26 18.76 12.29
C THR A 233 18.14 17.63 12.86
N GLN A 234 17.54 16.70 13.61
CA GLN A 234 18.26 15.59 14.24
C GLN A 234 18.51 14.42 13.28
N ILE A 235 17.71 14.30 12.21
CA ILE A 235 17.77 13.15 11.30
C ILE A 235 18.33 13.60 9.95
N PRO A 236 19.50 13.08 9.52
CA PRO A 236 20.06 13.41 8.23
C PRO A 236 19.12 12.93 7.12
N THR A 237 18.71 13.86 6.25
CA THR A 237 17.82 13.56 5.13
C THR A 237 18.63 13.48 3.85
N TYR A 238 18.52 12.35 3.15
CA TYR A 238 19.14 12.12 1.85
C TYR A 238 18.09 12.08 0.76
N ILE A 239 18.42 12.66 -0.38
CA ILE A 239 17.55 12.75 -1.55
C ILE A 239 18.35 12.22 -2.74
N TYR A 240 17.76 11.36 -3.55
CA TYR A 240 18.37 10.96 -4.82
C TYR A 240 17.60 11.58 -5.98
N LEU A 241 18.32 11.97 -7.03
CA LEU A 241 17.75 12.44 -8.28
C LEU A 241 18.33 11.63 -9.43
N PHE A 242 17.49 11.35 -10.41
CA PHE A 242 17.89 10.70 -11.66
C PHE A 242 17.78 11.70 -12.81
N ASP A 243 18.88 11.89 -13.54
CA ASP A 243 18.88 12.65 -14.78
C ASP A 243 18.82 11.71 -15.99
N LYS A 244 17.71 11.77 -16.74
CA LYS A 244 17.47 10.95 -17.93
C LYS A 244 18.40 11.31 -19.10
N ASN A 245 18.84 12.56 -19.21
CA ASN A 245 19.67 12.99 -20.33
C ASN A 245 21.10 12.48 -20.19
N GLU A 246 21.65 12.55 -18.98
CA GLU A 246 23.01 12.09 -18.68
C GLU A 246 23.07 10.60 -18.26
N GLN A 247 21.94 9.97 -17.95
CA GLN A 247 21.85 8.61 -17.39
C GLN A 247 22.65 8.49 -16.08
N VAL A 248 22.45 9.47 -15.20
CA VAL A 248 23.17 9.61 -13.93
C VAL A 248 22.21 9.61 -12.76
N PHE A 249 22.53 8.84 -11.71
CA PHE A 249 22.01 9.08 -10.37
C PHE A 249 22.93 9.96 -9.56
N ILE A 250 22.34 10.93 -8.87
CA ILE A 250 23.04 11.82 -7.96
C ILE A 250 22.34 11.75 -6.60
N GLY A 251 23.10 11.42 -5.57
CA GLY A 251 22.67 11.50 -4.18
C GLY A 251 23.05 12.84 -3.58
N TYR A 252 22.09 13.49 -2.95
CA TYR A 252 22.26 14.74 -2.24
C TYR A 252 21.98 14.58 -0.75
N TYR A 253 22.80 15.25 0.05
CA TYR A 253 22.57 15.48 1.47
C TYR A 253 21.93 16.85 1.66
N LEU A 254 20.85 16.87 2.44
CA LEU A 254 20.16 18.09 2.76
C LEU A 254 20.79 18.75 4.01
N SER A 255 21.51 19.84 3.79
CA SER A 255 22.01 20.69 4.87
C SER A 255 20.90 21.69 5.27
N ILE A 256 20.40 21.59 6.50
CA ILE A 256 19.47 22.56 7.07
C ILE A 256 20.29 23.58 7.87
N ASN A 257 20.32 24.83 7.42
CA ASN A 257 20.89 25.93 8.19
C ASN A 257 19.77 26.55 9.05
N GLU A 258 19.93 26.56 10.38
CA GLU A 258 18.91 27.13 11.29
C GLU A 258 18.75 28.65 11.15
N ASN A 259 19.75 29.34 10.57
CA ASN A 259 19.81 30.80 10.51
C ASN A 259 19.22 31.42 9.22
N ASP A 260 18.92 30.61 8.20
CA ASP A 260 18.42 31.14 6.92
C ASP A 260 16.89 31.18 6.91
N GLN A 261 16.33 32.35 7.23
CA GLN A 261 14.91 32.67 7.03
C GLN A 261 14.52 32.75 5.54
N GLN A 262 15.49 32.68 4.62
CA GLN A 262 15.28 32.67 3.17
C GLN A 262 15.98 31.47 2.55
N SER A 263 15.22 30.38 2.34
CA SER A 263 15.16 29.59 1.09
C SER A 263 16.45 29.42 0.23
N SER A 264 17.62 29.28 0.83
CA SER A 264 18.84 28.81 0.17
C SER A 264 19.36 27.57 0.87
N THR A 265 18.60 26.49 0.75
CA THR A 265 19.09 25.16 1.12
C THR A 265 20.01 24.68 0.03
N ASN A 266 21.27 24.45 0.39
CA ASN A 266 22.26 23.90 -0.53
C ASN A 266 22.19 22.38 -0.45
N LEU A 267 21.59 21.76 -1.47
CA LEU A 267 21.76 20.34 -1.73
C LEU A 267 23.26 20.07 -1.95
N LYS A 268 23.89 19.33 -1.05
CA LYS A 268 25.29 18.92 -1.18
C LYS A 268 25.35 17.56 -1.85
N GLU A 269 26.00 17.46 -2.99
CA GLU A 269 26.22 16.17 -3.66
C GLU A 269 27.12 15.27 -2.78
N VAL A 270 26.69 14.02 -2.59
CA VAL A 270 27.38 13.00 -1.77
C VAL A 270 28.00 11.94 -2.66
N TRP A 271 27.22 11.42 -3.61
CA TRP A 271 27.62 10.33 -4.48
C TRP A 271 26.99 10.51 -5.86
N ARG A 272 27.66 9.96 -6.87
CA ARG A 272 27.21 9.99 -8.27
C ARG A 272 27.48 8.64 -8.92
N VAL A 273 26.46 8.05 -9.53
CA VAL A 273 26.55 6.79 -10.29
C VAL A 273 26.15 7.08 -11.73
N LEU A 274 27.05 6.82 -12.66
CA LEU A 274 26.84 6.99 -14.10
C LEU A 274 26.66 5.61 -14.75
N PHE A 275 25.61 5.43 -15.54
CA PHE A 275 25.46 4.25 -16.39
C PHE A 275 26.00 4.55 -17.79
N GLN A 276 27.09 3.87 -18.16
CA GLN A 276 27.71 4.02 -19.47
C GLN A 276 27.17 2.95 -20.42
N ASN A 277 26.76 3.35 -21.62
CA ASN A 277 26.24 2.47 -22.68
C ASN A 277 24.97 1.68 -22.30
N GLU A 278 24.26 2.13 -21.29
CA GLU A 278 23.02 1.53 -20.80
C GLU A 278 21.98 2.63 -20.56
N GLU A 279 20.73 2.37 -20.92
CA GLU A 279 19.60 3.27 -20.69
C GLU A 279 18.77 2.74 -19.52
N VAL A 280 18.53 3.58 -18.51
CA VAL A 280 17.60 3.25 -17.42
C VAL A 280 16.18 3.25 -17.95
N ILE A 281 15.50 2.10 -17.86
CA ILE A 281 14.10 1.96 -18.29
C ILE A 281 13.14 2.29 -17.14
N ASN A 282 13.47 1.81 -15.94
CA ASN A 282 12.57 1.91 -14.80
C ASN A 282 13.32 1.90 -13.45
N ILE A 283 12.70 2.54 -12.47
CA ILE A 283 13.18 2.64 -11.09
C ILE A 283 12.05 2.15 -10.19
N HIS A 284 12.34 1.14 -9.37
CA HIS A 284 11.39 0.58 -8.43
C HIS A 284 11.87 0.83 -7.00
N THR A 285 10.99 1.42 -6.21
CA THR A 285 11.18 1.66 -4.78
C THR A 285 10.28 0.72 -3.99
N ARG A 286 10.64 0.50 -2.73
CA ARG A 286 9.75 -0.15 -1.78
C ARG A 286 8.54 0.75 -1.48
N SER A 287 7.36 0.16 -1.31
CA SER A 287 6.18 0.93 -0.87
C SER A 287 6.41 1.50 0.53
N SER A 288 6.02 2.76 0.77
CA SER A 288 6.09 3.38 2.10
C SER A 288 5.17 2.72 3.12
N SER A 289 4.12 2.02 2.67
CA SER A 289 3.19 1.28 3.51
C SER A 289 3.69 -0.11 3.90
N ASP A 290 4.81 -0.56 3.33
CA ASP A 290 5.34 -1.89 3.54
C ASP A 290 5.96 -2.03 4.95
N ARG A 291 5.45 -2.98 5.76
CA ARG A 291 5.93 -3.28 7.11
C ARG A 291 6.57 -4.67 7.18
N VAL A 292 7.68 -4.79 7.90
CA VAL A 292 8.34 -6.08 8.19
C VAL A 292 7.99 -6.49 9.62
N HIS A 293 7.38 -7.66 9.80
CA HIS A 293 7.09 -8.19 11.14
C HIS A 293 8.29 -8.96 11.72
N SER A 294 8.88 -9.88 10.95
CA SER A 294 9.98 -10.75 11.41
C SER A 294 11.33 -10.27 10.88
N ALA A 295 12.29 -9.99 11.76
CA ALA A 295 13.65 -9.61 11.38
C ALA A 295 14.49 -10.78 10.84
N GLY A 296 14.11 -12.02 11.12
CA GLY A 296 14.83 -13.22 10.70
C GLY A 296 13.91 -14.39 10.41
N ILE A 297 14.45 -15.42 9.78
CA ILE A 297 13.79 -16.69 9.49
C ILE A 297 14.42 -17.77 10.37
N VAL A 298 13.59 -18.61 10.98
CA VAL A 298 14.07 -19.74 11.78
C VAL A 298 14.40 -20.90 10.84
N LEU A 299 15.64 -21.37 10.88
CA LEU A 299 16.13 -22.51 10.11
C LEU A 299 15.78 -23.83 10.82
N GLY A 300 15.90 -24.95 10.11
CA GLY A 300 15.59 -26.29 10.66
C GLY A 300 16.41 -26.66 11.89
N ASP A 301 17.64 -26.14 12.03
CA ASP A 301 18.49 -26.35 13.22
C ASP A 301 18.14 -25.41 14.40
N ARG A 302 17.04 -24.64 14.29
CA ARG A 302 16.59 -23.60 15.22
C ARG A 302 17.51 -22.37 15.29
N SER A 303 18.50 -22.28 14.40
CA SER A 303 19.24 -21.03 14.23
C SER A 303 18.39 -20.00 13.48
N VAL A 304 18.82 -18.75 13.50
CA VAL A 304 18.09 -17.65 12.86
C VAL A 304 18.93 -17.09 11.71
N LEU A 305 18.33 -17.00 10.54
CA LEU A 305 18.88 -16.30 9.39
C LEU A 305 18.27 -14.89 9.33
N TYR A 306 19.07 -13.88 9.62
CA TYR A 306 18.62 -12.49 9.65
C TYR A 306 18.45 -11.91 8.25
N LYS A 307 17.32 -11.24 8.04
CA LYS A 307 16.96 -10.59 6.77
C LYS A 307 17.68 -9.25 6.66
N TYR A 308 18.19 -8.93 5.47
CA TYR A 308 18.74 -7.62 5.20
C TYR A 308 17.61 -6.65 4.79
N THR A 309 17.11 -5.87 5.76
CA THR A 309 15.93 -5.01 5.58
C THR A 309 16.30 -3.53 5.51
N ASN A 310 16.97 -3.13 4.43
CA ASN A 310 17.29 -1.72 4.20
C ASN A 310 16.12 -1.00 3.50
N LEU A 311 15.56 0.03 4.15
CA LEU A 311 14.44 0.82 3.63
C LEU A 311 14.84 1.78 2.49
N ASN A 312 16.14 2.07 2.37
CA ASN A 312 16.70 3.03 1.41
C ASN A 312 17.17 2.34 0.11
N LEU A 313 16.73 1.11 -0.14
CA LEU A 313 17.08 0.38 -1.36
C LEU A 313 16.17 0.77 -2.52
N ILE A 314 16.78 0.94 -3.69
CA ILE A 314 16.08 1.07 -4.97
C ILE A 314 16.58 0.03 -5.95
N ALA A 315 15.66 -0.51 -6.74
CA ALA A 315 15.97 -1.38 -7.86
C ALA A 315 15.96 -0.57 -9.16
N VAL A 316 17.10 -0.51 -9.82
CA VAL A 316 17.28 0.18 -11.11
C VAL A 316 17.40 -0.87 -12.20
N VAL A 317 16.59 -0.72 -13.25
CA VAL A 317 16.61 -1.60 -14.42
C VAL A 317 17.20 -0.83 -15.59
N THR A 318 18.26 -1.36 -16.18
CA THR A 318 18.89 -0.79 -17.38
C THR A 318 18.80 -1.75 -18.55
N GLU A 319 18.71 -1.21 -19.75
CA GLU A 319 18.80 -1.95 -21.01
C GLU A 319 19.98 -1.44 -21.83
N GLY A 320 20.73 -2.37 -22.39
CA GLY A 320 21.89 -2.06 -23.20
C GLY A 320 22.05 -3.04 -24.35
N ILE A 321 22.90 -2.69 -25.29
CA ILE A 321 23.24 -3.53 -26.43
C ILE A 321 24.74 -3.81 -26.36
N ASP A 322 25.09 -5.10 -26.25
CA ASP A 322 26.49 -5.54 -26.21
C ASP A 322 27.16 -5.27 -27.57
N TYR A 323 28.50 -5.28 -27.65
CA TYR A 323 29.27 -5.09 -28.89
C TYR A 323 28.85 -6.06 -30.00
N GLN A 324 28.37 -7.25 -29.62
CA GLN A 324 27.84 -8.27 -30.53
C GLN A 324 26.40 -8.02 -30.97
N LYS A 325 25.83 -6.82 -30.73
CA LYS A 325 24.43 -6.45 -30.98
C LYS A 325 23.42 -7.36 -30.27
N VAL A 326 23.81 -7.89 -29.11
CA VAL A 326 22.94 -8.72 -28.28
C VAL A 326 22.32 -7.82 -27.20
N PRO A 327 20.98 -7.73 -27.11
CA PRO A 327 20.35 -6.96 -26.05
C PRO A 327 20.60 -7.63 -24.70
N PHE A 328 20.90 -6.83 -23.68
CA PHE A 328 21.02 -7.27 -22.30
C PHE A 328 20.28 -6.32 -21.37
N ILE A 329 19.91 -6.84 -20.21
CA ILE A 329 19.27 -6.07 -19.15
C ILE A 329 20.09 -6.26 -17.89
N ASN A 330 20.39 -5.16 -17.19
CA ASN A 330 20.97 -5.21 -15.86
C ASN A 330 19.97 -4.77 -14.81
N ILE A 331 20.09 -5.40 -13.64
CA ILE A 331 19.31 -5.07 -12.46
C ILE A 331 20.29 -4.77 -11.35
N TYR A 332 20.24 -3.52 -10.90
CA TYR A 332 21.08 -2.98 -9.84
C TYR A 332 20.23 -2.68 -8.62
N LEU A 333 20.65 -3.17 -7.46
CA LEU A 333 20.09 -2.74 -6.18
C LEU A 333 21.05 -1.75 -5.55
N LEU A 334 20.65 -0.48 -5.50
CA LEU A 334 21.45 0.62 -4.99
C LEU A 334 20.88 1.09 -3.65
N ASP A 335 21.77 1.43 -2.72
CA ASP A 335 21.39 2.19 -1.52
C ASP A 335 21.37 3.69 -1.85
N THR A 336 20.24 4.36 -1.65
CA THR A 336 20.07 5.78 -1.98
C THR A 336 20.82 6.72 -1.04
N VAL A 337 21.23 6.27 0.14
CA VAL A 337 21.98 7.09 1.09
C VAL A 337 23.46 7.12 0.73
N THR A 338 24.06 5.94 0.52
CA THR A 338 25.51 5.81 0.27
C THR A 338 25.88 5.74 -1.22
N GLY A 339 24.94 5.41 -2.10
CA GLY A 339 25.23 5.11 -3.50
C GLY A 339 25.90 3.75 -3.71
N SER A 340 25.98 2.92 -2.67
CA SER A 340 26.62 1.61 -2.75
C SER A 340 25.77 0.59 -3.51
N LEU A 341 26.42 -0.19 -4.37
CA LEU A 341 25.79 -1.27 -5.11
C LEU A 341 25.76 -2.55 -4.26
N LYS A 342 24.56 -3.01 -3.92
CA LYS A 342 24.35 -4.21 -3.09
C LYS A 342 24.14 -5.48 -3.92
N LEU A 343 23.57 -5.34 -5.11
CA LEU A 343 23.27 -6.46 -6.02
C LEU A 343 23.44 -6.01 -7.47
N SER A 344 24.05 -6.86 -8.29
CA SER A 344 24.15 -6.67 -9.74
C SER A 344 23.85 -7.98 -10.46
N HIS A 345 22.85 -7.98 -11.34
CA HIS A 345 22.51 -9.10 -12.20
C HIS A 345 22.45 -8.66 -13.66
N THR A 346 23.14 -9.40 -14.54
CA THR A 346 23.16 -9.17 -15.99
C THR A 346 22.54 -10.33 -16.72
N HIS A 347 21.50 -10.06 -17.51
CA HIS A 347 20.82 -11.05 -18.33
C HIS A 347 20.98 -10.71 -19.81
N LYS A 348 21.63 -11.60 -20.58
CA LYS A 348 21.80 -11.44 -22.03
C LYS A 348 20.64 -12.07 -22.80
N ARG A 349 20.36 -11.54 -24.00
CA ARG A 349 19.27 -11.99 -24.90
C ARG A 349 17.90 -11.86 -24.26
N VAL A 350 17.64 -10.71 -23.64
CA VAL A 350 16.36 -10.40 -23.00
C VAL A 350 15.61 -9.35 -23.81
N LYS A 351 14.27 -9.43 -23.79
CA LYS A 351 13.39 -8.42 -24.37
C LYS A 351 12.56 -7.73 -23.28
N SER A 352 12.45 -6.41 -23.37
CA SER A 352 11.51 -5.57 -22.63
C SER A 352 10.03 -5.89 -23.00
N PRO A 353 9.02 -5.70 -22.12
CA PRO A 353 9.06 -5.08 -20.80
C PRO A 353 9.63 -5.97 -19.68
N VAL A 354 10.21 -5.32 -18.67
CA VAL A 354 10.63 -5.94 -17.42
C VAL A 354 9.76 -5.39 -16.30
N HIS A 355 9.20 -6.29 -15.50
CA HIS A 355 8.46 -5.91 -14.30
C HIS A 355 9.26 -6.30 -13.08
N VAL A 356 9.46 -5.36 -12.16
CA VAL A 356 10.23 -5.56 -10.93
C VAL A 356 9.38 -5.19 -9.72
N ILE A 357 9.56 -5.95 -8.65
CA ILE A 357 9.01 -5.67 -7.34
C ILE A 357 10.14 -5.79 -6.34
N LEU A 358 10.24 -4.79 -5.48
CA LEU A 358 11.05 -4.81 -4.28
C LEU A 358 10.12 -4.85 -3.06
N ALA A 359 10.20 -5.91 -2.26
CA ALA A 359 9.36 -6.10 -1.09
C ALA A 359 10.17 -6.72 0.05
N GLU A 360 9.98 -6.23 1.27
CA GLU A 360 10.69 -6.74 2.46
C GLU A 360 12.23 -6.76 2.30
N ASN A 361 12.81 -7.94 2.07
CA ASN A 361 14.24 -8.20 1.89
C ASN A 361 14.53 -8.93 0.56
N TRP A 362 13.57 -8.96 -0.35
CA TRP A 362 13.69 -9.69 -1.60
C TRP A 362 13.23 -8.85 -2.79
N ILE A 363 13.77 -9.20 -3.94
CA ILE A 363 13.43 -8.63 -5.23
C ILE A 363 12.98 -9.76 -6.14
N ILE A 364 11.88 -9.55 -6.86
CA ILE A 364 11.46 -10.42 -7.95
C ILE A 364 11.31 -9.59 -9.20
N TYR A 365 11.76 -10.14 -10.32
CA TYR A 365 11.59 -9.51 -11.60
C TYR A 365 11.31 -10.52 -12.69
N THR A 366 10.57 -10.08 -13.70
CA THR A 366 10.13 -10.93 -14.81
C THR A 366 10.56 -10.33 -16.13
N TYR A 367 10.95 -11.18 -17.07
CA TYR A 367 11.38 -10.77 -18.40
C TYR A 367 11.14 -11.86 -19.44
N TYR A 368 11.24 -11.50 -20.72
CA TYR A 368 11.16 -12.46 -21.82
C TYR A 368 12.56 -12.86 -22.32
N ASN A 369 12.90 -14.14 -22.18
CA ASN A 369 14.17 -14.69 -22.64
C ASN A 369 14.09 -15.02 -24.15
N GLN A 370 14.85 -14.32 -24.97
CA GLN A 370 14.88 -14.52 -26.43
C GLN A 370 15.62 -15.79 -26.84
N ARG A 371 16.58 -16.26 -26.03
CA ARG A 371 17.34 -17.50 -26.32
C ARG A 371 16.44 -18.72 -26.26
N TYR A 372 15.62 -18.81 -25.20
CA TYR A 372 14.72 -19.94 -24.96
C TYR A 372 13.26 -19.69 -25.35
N ARG A 373 12.93 -18.46 -25.77
CA ARG A 373 11.58 -18.01 -26.19
C ARG A 373 10.51 -18.27 -25.13
N ARG A 374 10.81 -17.92 -23.89
CA ARG A 374 9.92 -18.13 -22.74
C ARG A 374 10.02 -16.98 -21.75
N TYR A 375 9.00 -16.85 -20.91
CA TYR A 375 9.00 -15.90 -19.80
C TYR A 375 9.72 -16.51 -18.60
N GLU A 376 10.60 -15.72 -18.00
CA GLU A 376 11.35 -16.13 -16.81
C GLU A 376 11.12 -15.11 -15.70
N ALA A 377 11.02 -15.61 -14.47
CA ALA A 377 10.99 -14.82 -13.25
C ALA A 377 12.24 -15.14 -12.44
N VAL A 378 12.96 -14.14 -11.97
CA VAL A 378 14.10 -14.35 -11.10
C VAL A 378 13.80 -13.71 -9.76
N SER A 379 13.97 -14.47 -8.69
CA SER A 379 13.86 -13.99 -7.32
C SER A 379 15.23 -13.98 -6.67
N SER A 380 15.50 -12.93 -5.90
CA SER A 380 16.71 -12.77 -5.11
C SER A 380 16.35 -12.30 -3.71
N SER A 381 16.79 -13.03 -2.69
CA SER A 381 16.59 -12.68 -1.27
C SER A 381 17.92 -12.24 -0.66
N LEU A 382 17.89 -11.19 0.14
CA LEU A 382 19.03 -10.59 0.79
C LEU A 382 19.03 -10.89 2.30
N PHE A 383 20.16 -11.36 2.82
CA PHE A 383 20.34 -11.74 4.22
C PHE A 383 21.58 -11.08 4.81
N GLU A 384 21.56 -10.79 6.12
CA GLU A 384 22.75 -10.36 6.86
C GLU A 384 23.63 -11.57 7.24
N GLY A 385 23.00 -12.72 7.47
CA GLY A 385 23.66 -13.95 7.91
C GLY A 385 23.10 -14.48 9.23
N PRO A 386 23.86 -15.32 9.95
CA PRO A 386 23.41 -15.94 11.21
C PRO A 386 23.45 -14.99 12.42
N ALA A 387 24.10 -13.84 12.30
CA ALA A 387 24.19 -12.83 13.35
C ALA A 387 23.80 -11.47 12.79
N GLN A 388 23.06 -10.70 13.57
CA GLN A 388 22.64 -9.34 13.22
C GLN A 388 23.72 -8.34 13.65
N TYR A 389 24.01 -7.35 12.80
CA TYR A 389 25.01 -6.33 13.14
C TYR A 389 24.52 -5.41 14.28
N ASN A 390 23.27 -4.94 14.18
CA ASN A 390 22.63 -4.12 15.21
C ASN A 390 21.13 -4.45 15.29
N TYR A 391 20.66 -4.68 16.51
CA TYR A 391 19.27 -5.08 16.79
C TYR A 391 18.28 -3.92 16.86
N SER A 392 18.74 -2.71 17.20
CA SER A 392 17.86 -1.59 17.51
C SER A 392 17.67 -0.63 16.34
N THR A 393 18.73 -0.36 15.59
CA THR A 393 18.74 0.60 14.50
C THR A 393 19.47 0.05 13.28
N PHE A 394 18.98 0.42 12.11
CA PHE A 394 19.63 0.15 10.83
C PHE A 394 20.19 1.46 10.28
N SER A 395 21.49 1.48 9.93
CA SER A 395 22.11 2.60 9.23
C SER A 395 22.68 2.13 7.90
N SER A 396 22.38 2.85 6.82
CA SER A 396 22.97 2.61 5.49
C SER A 396 24.51 2.77 5.47
N PHE A 397 25.10 3.45 6.46
CA PHE A 397 26.54 3.62 6.60
C PHE A 397 27.23 2.45 7.31
N ASP A 398 26.47 1.53 7.91
CA ASP A 398 27.05 0.34 8.50
C ASP A 398 27.67 -0.52 7.39
N PRO A 399 28.87 -1.10 7.61
CA PRO A 399 29.61 -1.85 6.59
C PRO A 399 29.04 -3.27 6.41
N ILE A 400 27.72 -3.36 6.16
CA ILE A 400 27.00 -4.62 5.97
C ILE A 400 26.86 -4.89 4.46
N GLU A 401 27.44 -6.01 4.03
CA GLU A 401 27.25 -6.55 2.69
C GLU A 401 26.28 -7.74 2.77
N PRO A 402 25.13 -7.67 2.07
CA PRO A 402 24.13 -8.74 2.15
C PRO A 402 24.59 -10.00 1.43
N VAL A 403 24.35 -11.15 2.04
CA VAL A 403 24.41 -12.45 1.39
C VAL A 403 23.16 -12.61 0.52
N VAL A 404 23.37 -12.72 -0.78
CA VAL A 404 22.28 -12.83 -1.76
C VAL A 404 22.12 -14.28 -2.20
N GLN A 405 20.89 -14.78 -2.14
CA GLN A 405 20.50 -16.06 -2.73
C GLN A 405 19.52 -15.80 -3.86
N SER A 406 19.80 -16.32 -5.05
CA SER A 406 19.00 -16.06 -6.26
C SER A 406 18.62 -17.33 -6.98
N LYS A 407 17.39 -17.39 -7.49
CA LYS A 407 16.90 -18.47 -8.36
C LYS A 407 16.05 -17.94 -9.49
N ALA A 408 16.10 -18.64 -10.62
CA ALA A 408 15.29 -18.36 -11.79
C ALA A 408 14.18 -19.39 -11.92
N TYR A 409 13.03 -18.96 -12.41
CA TYR A 409 11.82 -19.73 -12.60
C TYR A 409 11.25 -19.45 -13.99
N ILE A 410 10.50 -20.38 -14.52
CA ILE A 410 9.85 -20.31 -15.83
C ILE A 410 8.37 -20.04 -15.59
N LEU A 411 7.85 -19.01 -16.25
CA LEU A 411 6.45 -18.65 -16.21
C LEU A 411 5.71 -19.17 -17.46
N PRO A 412 4.49 -19.71 -17.32
CA PRO A 412 3.70 -20.21 -18.45
C PRO A 412 3.11 -19.10 -19.31
N TYR A 413 2.89 -17.91 -18.73
CA TYR A 413 2.27 -16.77 -19.39
C TYR A 413 3.16 -15.52 -19.30
N GLY A 414 2.93 -14.56 -20.19
CA GLY A 414 3.51 -13.22 -20.05
C GLY A 414 2.94 -12.48 -18.85
N VAL A 415 3.57 -11.37 -18.50
CA VAL A 415 3.18 -10.48 -17.40
C VAL A 415 2.86 -9.11 -18.00
N ASN A 416 1.69 -8.55 -17.66
CA ASN A 416 1.34 -7.16 -17.98
C ASN A 416 1.58 -6.23 -16.79
N ALA A 417 1.27 -6.71 -15.59
CA ALA A 417 1.47 -6.02 -14.32
C ALA A 417 1.68 -7.05 -13.23
N ILE A 418 2.42 -6.67 -12.20
CA ILE A 418 2.73 -7.52 -11.06
C ILE A 418 2.76 -6.65 -9.80
N GLN A 419 2.22 -7.15 -8.71
CA GLN A 419 2.22 -6.44 -7.43
C GLN A 419 2.16 -7.43 -6.26
N VAL A 420 2.65 -7.03 -5.08
CA VAL A 420 2.61 -7.85 -3.85
C VAL A 420 1.47 -7.42 -2.95
N THR A 421 0.83 -8.38 -2.29
CA THR A 421 -0.18 -8.11 -1.27
C THR A 421 0.43 -7.39 -0.07
N THR A 422 -0.23 -6.34 0.41
CA THR A 422 0.22 -5.56 1.57
C THR A 422 -0.78 -5.66 2.71
N THR A 423 -0.28 -5.76 3.93
CA THR A 423 -1.07 -5.81 5.17
C THR A 423 -0.48 -4.88 6.22
N GLU A 424 -1.23 -4.59 7.27
CA GLU A 424 -0.91 -3.52 8.21
C GLU A 424 0.37 -3.82 9.00
N LYS A 425 0.54 -5.07 9.43
CA LYS A 425 1.70 -5.52 10.23
C LYS A 425 2.71 -6.34 9.42
N GLY A 426 2.32 -6.88 8.27
CA GLY A 426 3.19 -7.73 7.45
C GLY A 426 3.50 -9.09 8.10
N ILE A 427 2.53 -9.65 8.83
CA ILE A 427 2.56 -10.99 9.45
C ILE A 427 2.12 -12.05 8.46
N THR A 428 1.05 -11.79 7.71
CA THR A 428 0.53 -12.75 6.70
C THR A 428 1.56 -12.99 5.60
N SER A 429 1.46 -14.14 4.93
CA SER A 429 2.30 -14.41 3.75
C SER A 429 2.09 -13.34 2.68
N ARG A 430 3.18 -12.93 2.04
CA ARG A 430 3.13 -12.00 0.92
C ARG A 430 2.92 -12.78 -0.35
N ASP A 431 1.76 -12.63 -0.96
CA ASP A 431 1.47 -13.28 -2.22
C ASP A 431 1.69 -12.29 -3.37
N ILE A 432 2.11 -12.83 -4.51
CA ILE A 432 2.37 -12.05 -5.72
C ILE A 432 1.13 -12.16 -6.60
N ILE A 433 0.54 -11.02 -6.91
CA ILE A 433 -0.55 -10.90 -7.87
C ILE A 433 0.05 -10.61 -9.24
N MET A 434 -0.13 -11.53 -10.18
CA MET A 434 0.34 -11.44 -11.55
C MET A 434 -0.85 -11.25 -12.49
N ALA A 435 -0.82 -10.19 -13.30
CA ALA A 435 -1.75 -9.99 -14.40
C ALA A 435 -1.20 -10.62 -15.68
N ALA A 436 -1.88 -11.64 -16.18
CA ALA A 436 -1.56 -12.26 -17.46
C ALA A 436 -2.21 -11.47 -18.64
N PRO A 437 -1.60 -11.50 -19.84
CA PRO A 437 -2.12 -10.81 -21.03
C PRO A 437 -3.53 -11.22 -21.46
N ASN A 438 -3.96 -12.43 -21.11
CA ASN A 438 -5.31 -12.95 -21.36
C ASN A 438 -6.37 -12.36 -20.41
N GLY A 439 -5.98 -11.46 -19.50
CA GLY A 439 -6.86 -10.80 -18.55
C GLY A 439 -7.14 -11.59 -17.28
N MET A 440 -6.40 -12.67 -17.03
CA MET A 440 -6.43 -13.39 -15.76
C MET A 440 -5.56 -12.69 -14.71
N LEU A 441 -6.08 -12.59 -13.49
CA LEU A 441 -5.32 -12.17 -12.32
C LEU A 441 -5.02 -13.42 -11.49
N ILE A 442 -3.75 -13.75 -11.35
CA ILE A 442 -3.29 -14.98 -10.70
C ILE A 442 -2.61 -14.59 -9.39
N GLU A 443 -3.06 -15.17 -8.29
CA GLU A 443 -2.36 -15.12 -7.00
C GLU A 443 -1.35 -16.26 -6.95
N ILE A 444 -0.09 -15.92 -6.66
CA ILE A 444 1.02 -16.88 -6.53
C ILE A 444 1.68 -16.68 -5.17
N PRO A 445 1.64 -17.69 -4.28
CA PRO A 445 2.29 -17.61 -2.98
C PRO A 445 3.81 -17.43 -3.07
N TRP A 446 4.40 -16.58 -2.23
CA TRP A 446 5.85 -16.33 -2.23
C TRP A 446 6.69 -17.58 -2.04
N ILE A 447 6.20 -18.58 -1.30
CA ILE A 447 6.90 -19.85 -1.08
C ILE A 447 7.27 -20.58 -2.39
N LEU A 448 6.52 -20.34 -3.48
CA LEU A 448 6.85 -20.87 -4.80
C LEU A 448 8.03 -20.15 -5.46
N PHE A 449 8.28 -18.89 -5.10
CA PHE A 449 9.41 -18.10 -5.59
C PHE A 449 10.58 -18.01 -4.61
N ASP A 450 10.53 -18.67 -3.45
CA ASP A 450 11.62 -18.60 -2.47
C ASP A 450 12.94 -19.12 -3.09
N PRO A 451 14.02 -18.32 -3.19
CA PRO A 451 15.29 -18.77 -3.75
C PRO A 451 15.99 -19.82 -2.89
N ARG A 452 15.52 -20.08 -1.66
CA ARG A 452 16.10 -21.10 -0.75
C ARG A 452 15.66 -22.53 -1.04
N ARG A 453 14.66 -22.72 -1.90
CA ARG A 453 14.16 -24.05 -2.29
C ARG A 453 15.32 -24.96 -2.71
N PRO A 454 15.63 -26.07 -2.03
CA PRO A 454 16.77 -26.91 -2.38
C PRO A 454 16.49 -27.75 -3.63
N LEU A 455 17.54 -28.23 -4.32
CA LEU A 455 17.37 -29.18 -5.43
C LEU A 455 16.92 -30.55 -4.91
N ASP A 456 17.53 -31.01 -3.83
CA ASP A 456 17.19 -32.25 -3.13
C ASP A 456 16.79 -31.93 -1.69
N LEU A 457 15.66 -32.45 -1.22
CA LEU A 457 15.13 -32.15 0.11
C LEU A 457 15.87 -32.90 1.22
N THR A 458 16.59 -32.15 2.06
CA THR A 458 17.20 -32.68 3.30
C THR A 458 16.17 -32.71 4.45
N PRO A 459 16.40 -33.45 5.56
CA PRO A 459 15.50 -33.41 6.72
C PRO A 459 15.40 -32.01 7.36
N MET A 460 16.48 -31.22 7.33
CA MET A 460 16.47 -29.85 7.86
C MET A 460 15.58 -28.93 7.03
N ASP A 461 15.64 -29.04 5.70
CA ASP A 461 14.78 -28.25 4.80
C ASP A 461 13.28 -28.59 5.00
N ARG A 462 12.98 -29.85 5.31
CA ARG A 462 11.61 -30.29 5.62
C ARG A 462 11.11 -29.74 6.96
N GLU A 463 11.98 -29.62 7.95
CA GLU A 463 11.63 -29.01 9.24
C GLU A 463 11.32 -27.52 9.09
N GLU A 464 12.02 -26.83 8.19
CA GLU A 464 11.71 -25.44 7.81
C GLU A 464 10.43 -25.32 6.95
N GLY A 465 9.97 -26.41 6.33
CA GLY A 465 8.81 -26.42 5.43
C GLY A 465 9.14 -25.96 4.00
N LEU A 466 10.41 -26.02 3.60
CA LEU A 466 10.81 -25.71 2.23
C LEU A 466 10.33 -26.79 1.26
N ILE A 467 9.96 -26.35 0.07
CA ILE A 467 9.58 -27.21 -1.05
C ILE A 467 10.75 -27.38 -2.01
N MET A 468 10.87 -28.57 -2.60
CA MET A 468 11.89 -28.86 -3.62
C MET A 468 11.80 -27.86 -4.76
N TYR A 469 12.94 -27.39 -5.26
CA TYR A 469 13.00 -26.47 -6.38
C TYR A 469 12.47 -27.12 -7.66
N THR A 470 11.45 -26.50 -8.23
CA THR A 470 10.91 -26.82 -9.55
C THR A 470 11.02 -25.56 -10.39
N PRO A 471 11.76 -25.58 -11.52
CA PRO A 471 11.95 -24.38 -12.32
C PRO A 471 10.64 -23.88 -12.93
N GLU A 472 9.72 -24.77 -13.27
CA GLU A 472 8.41 -24.40 -13.83
C GLU A 472 7.42 -24.08 -12.71
N ILE A 473 6.82 -22.89 -12.77
CA ILE A 473 5.73 -22.49 -11.89
C ILE A 473 4.42 -22.88 -12.55
N MET A 474 3.72 -23.85 -11.95
CA MET A 474 2.41 -24.26 -12.41
C MET A 474 1.35 -23.27 -11.91
N VAL A 475 0.55 -22.74 -12.82
CA VAL A 475 -0.60 -21.89 -12.47
C VAL A 475 -1.81 -22.78 -12.21
N ASN A 476 -2.33 -22.74 -10.99
CA ASN A 476 -3.61 -23.35 -10.66
C ASN A 476 -4.74 -22.39 -11.06
N PHE A 477 -5.74 -22.85 -11.80
CA PHE A 477 -6.90 -22.02 -12.14
C PHE A 477 -7.74 -21.63 -10.92
N GLU A 478 -7.62 -22.36 -9.81
CA GLU A 478 -8.27 -22.00 -8.53
C GLU A 478 -7.63 -20.76 -7.88
N SER A 479 -6.36 -20.43 -8.21
CA SER A 479 -5.70 -19.22 -7.69
C SER A 479 -6.00 -17.98 -8.53
N VAL A 480 -6.90 -18.07 -9.50
CA VAL A 480 -7.29 -16.97 -10.38
C VAL A 480 -8.36 -16.13 -9.69
N ILE A 481 -7.98 -14.98 -9.16
CA ILE A 481 -8.82 -14.15 -8.28
C ILE A 481 -10.03 -13.53 -9.00
N ASN A 482 -9.97 -13.38 -10.33
CA ASN A 482 -11.07 -12.79 -11.12
C ASN A 482 -12.01 -13.82 -11.76
N TYR A 483 -11.80 -15.13 -11.54
CA TYR A 483 -12.66 -16.20 -12.05
C TYR A 483 -13.04 -16.03 -13.54
N TYR A 484 -14.30 -15.71 -13.88
CA TYR A 484 -14.75 -15.45 -15.27
C TYR A 484 -14.69 -13.98 -15.70
N LYS A 485 -14.35 -13.05 -14.81
CA LYS A 485 -14.35 -11.60 -15.07
C LYS A 485 -12.99 -11.16 -15.60
N TYR A 486 -12.68 -11.52 -16.84
CA TYR A 486 -11.44 -11.12 -17.50
C TYR A 486 -11.31 -9.60 -17.58
N VAL A 487 -10.12 -9.09 -17.25
CA VAL A 487 -9.81 -7.65 -17.24
C VAL A 487 -8.76 -7.39 -18.31
N TYR A 488 -9.13 -6.68 -19.37
CA TYR A 488 -8.21 -6.49 -20.49
C TYR A 488 -7.27 -5.32 -20.28
N ASN A 489 -6.06 -5.45 -20.84
CA ASN A 489 -5.02 -4.42 -20.86
C ASN A 489 -4.74 -3.79 -19.49
N ILE A 490 -4.54 -4.63 -18.48
CA ILE A 490 -4.14 -4.20 -17.14
C ILE A 490 -2.81 -3.47 -17.23
N ARG A 491 -2.78 -2.22 -16.76
CA ARG A 491 -1.58 -1.37 -16.74
C ARG A 491 -0.94 -1.32 -15.36
N GLY A 492 -1.72 -1.52 -14.31
CA GLY A 492 -1.24 -1.53 -12.94
C GLY A 492 -2.16 -2.28 -11.99
N ILE A 493 -1.60 -2.68 -10.85
CA ILE A 493 -2.31 -3.29 -9.74
C ILE A 493 -1.93 -2.50 -8.49
N HIS A 494 -2.93 -2.08 -7.72
CA HIS A 494 -2.77 -1.38 -6.46
C HIS A 494 -3.23 -2.30 -5.32
N THR A 495 -2.37 -2.48 -4.31
CA THR A 495 -2.63 -3.34 -3.15
C THR A 495 -2.61 -2.53 -1.87
N VAL A 496 -3.58 -2.80 -0.99
CA VAL A 496 -3.80 -1.99 0.21
C VAL A 496 -4.13 -2.86 1.40
N ALA A 497 -3.50 -2.53 2.53
CA ALA A 497 -3.80 -3.13 3.81
C ALA A 497 -5.22 -2.75 4.31
N THR A 498 -5.94 -3.74 4.80
CA THR A 498 -7.17 -3.53 5.58
C THR A 498 -6.84 -3.45 7.07
N GLY A 499 -7.85 -3.26 7.93
CA GLY A 499 -7.67 -3.37 9.38
C GLY A 499 -7.53 -4.82 9.88
N LEU A 500 -7.83 -5.79 9.02
CA LEU A 500 -7.55 -7.21 9.26
C LEU A 500 -6.20 -7.57 8.65
N GLU A 501 -5.40 -8.31 9.41
CA GLU A 501 -4.07 -8.72 8.98
C GLU A 501 -4.13 -9.86 7.97
N SER A 502 -5.21 -10.65 7.96
CA SER A 502 -5.39 -11.74 7.01
C SER A 502 -5.85 -11.29 5.62
N THR A 503 -6.28 -10.03 5.47
CA THR A 503 -6.97 -9.56 4.25
C THR A 503 -6.26 -8.37 3.62
N SER A 504 -6.05 -8.45 2.29
CA SER A 504 -5.49 -7.39 1.46
C SER A 504 -6.46 -7.04 0.34
N ILE A 505 -6.61 -5.75 0.06
CA ILE A 505 -7.43 -5.26 -1.04
C ILE A 505 -6.58 -5.23 -2.31
N VAL A 506 -7.11 -5.75 -3.42
CA VAL A 506 -6.48 -5.73 -4.73
C VAL A 506 -7.36 -4.98 -5.72
N PHE A 507 -6.82 -3.91 -6.28
CA PHE A 507 -7.44 -3.13 -7.35
C PHE A 507 -6.60 -3.20 -8.62
N ALA A 508 -7.09 -3.90 -9.62
CA ALA A 508 -6.47 -3.95 -10.94
C ALA A 508 -7.13 -2.93 -11.87
N TYR A 509 -6.32 -2.12 -12.54
CA TYR A 509 -6.80 -1.11 -13.47
C TYR A 509 -6.10 -1.19 -14.83
N GLY A 510 -6.89 -1.07 -15.88
CA GLY A 510 -6.45 -1.22 -17.26
C GLY A 510 -7.38 -0.48 -18.20
N LEU A 511 -7.89 -1.19 -19.21
CA LEU A 511 -9.09 -0.78 -19.95
C LEU A 511 -10.32 -0.91 -19.05
N ASP A 512 -10.39 -2.05 -18.34
CA ASP A 512 -11.43 -2.38 -17.37
C ASP A 512 -10.89 -2.26 -15.94
N LEU A 513 -11.80 -2.15 -14.98
CA LEU A 513 -11.49 -2.04 -13.56
C LEU A 513 -11.97 -3.29 -12.83
N PHE A 514 -11.14 -3.82 -11.94
CA PHE A 514 -11.50 -4.94 -11.10
C PHE A 514 -11.03 -4.73 -9.67
N PHE A 515 -11.92 -5.05 -8.74
CA PHE A 515 -11.70 -4.89 -7.32
C PHE A 515 -12.06 -6.20 -6.64
N THR A 516 -11.17 -6.68 -5.78
CA THR A 516 -11.45 -7.83 -4.91
C THR A 516 -10.64 -7.75 -3.62
N ARG A 517 -10.99 -8.60 -2.67
CA ARG A 517 -10.21 -8.87 -1.45
C ARG A 517 -9.53 -10.21 -1.62
N VAL A 518 -8.31 -10.30 -1.11
CA VAL A 518 -7.45 -11.48 -1.20
C VAL A 518 -6.98 -11.86 0.19
N PHE A 519 -6.80 -13.16 0.42
CA PHE A 519 -6.52 -13.75 1.73
C PHE A 519 -5.31 -14.69 1.67
N PRO A 520 -4.07 -14.16 1.62
CA PRO A 520 -2.86 -14.95 1.35
C PRO A 520 -2.70 -16.17 2.29
N SER A 521 -2.92 -15.97 3.59
CA SER A 521 -2.83 -17.02 4.62
C SER A 521 -4.20 -17.51 5.10
N ARG A 522 -5.25 -17.34 4.28
CA ARG A 522 -6.67 -17.52 4.66
C ARG A 522 -7.09 -16.60 5.81
N VAL A 523 -8.39 -16.58 6.10
CA VAL A 523 -8.96 -15.68 7.12
C VAL A 523 -8.76 -16.27 8.52
N PHE A 524 -7.65 -15.91 9.18
CA PHE A 524 -7.30 -16.42 10.52
C PHE A 524 -7.73 -15.49 11.68
N ASP A 525 -8.06 -14.24 11.38
CA ASP A 525 -8.48 -13.20 12.33
C ASP A 525 -10.00 -12.91 12.28
N GLN A 526 -10.73 -13.64 11.44
CA GLN A 526 -12.19 -13.62 11.37
C GLN A 526 -12.75 -14.99 11.75
N LEU A 527 -13.95 -14.99 12.33
CA LEU A 527 -14.74 -16.21 12.46
C LEU A 527 -15.10 -16.74 11.07
N LYS A 528 -15.16 -18.07 10.92
CA LYS A 528 -15.57 -18.71 9.66
C LYS A 528 -16.99 -18.29 9.29
N ASP A 529 -17.23 -18.09 7.99
CA ASP A 529 -18.56 -17.77 7.48
C ASP A 529 -19.55 -18.92 7.73
N ASP A 530 -19.08 -20.17 7.66
CA ASP A 530 -19.88 -21.38 7.91
C ASP A 530 -19.94 -21.79 9.40
N PHE A 531 -19.78 -20.84 10.32
CA PHE A 531 -19.79 -21.14 11.75
C PHE A 531 -21.19 -21.49 12.26
N ASP A 532 -21.34 -22.66 12.89
CA ASP A 532 -22.63 -23.13 13.40
C ASP A 532 -22.97 -22.50 14.78
N PHE A 533 -23.56 -21.32 14.73
CA PHE A 533 -24.06 -20.61 15.91
C PHE A 533 -25.18 -21.38 16.64
N MET A 534 -26.00 -22.14 15.89
CA MET A 534 -27.17 -22.84 16.45
C MET A 534 -26.72 -24.02 17.30
N PHE A 535 -25.70 -24.77 16.87
CA PHE A 535 -25.15 -25.87 17.64
C PHE A 535 -24.59 -25.42 19.00
N ILE A 536 -23.83 -24.32 19.04
CA ILE A 536 -23.30 -23.76 20.30
C ILE A 536 -24.43 -23.20 21.16
N GLY A 537 -25.41 -22.52 20.56
CA GLY A 537 -26.59 -22.03 21.28
C GLY A 537 -27.38 -23.17 21.96
N TRP A 538 -27.67 -24.25 21.23
CA TRP A 538 -28.41 -25.38 21.80
C TRP A 538 -27.62 -26.17 22.82
N SER A 539 -26.32 -26.41 22.58
CA SER A 539 -25.48 -27.13 23.53
C SER A 539 -25.32 -26.38 24.85
N THR A 540 -25.14 -25.05 24.82
CA THR A 540 -25.08 -24.23 26.04
C THR A 540 -26.38 -24.27 26.83
N VAL A 541 -27.54 -24.16 26.16
CA VAL A 541 -28.85 -24.32 26.82
C VAL A 541 -29.00 -25.72 27.43
N ALA A 542 -28.59 -26.77 26.69
CA ALA A 542 -28.64 -28.14 27.19
C ALA A 542 -27.75 -28.35 28.42
N PHE A 543 -26.54 -27.76 28.44
CA PHE A 543 -25.66 -27.81 29.61
C PHE A 543 -26.23 -27.06 30.81
N VAL A 544 -26.84 -25.89 30.60
CA VAL A 544 -27.49 -25.11 31.68
C VAL A 544 -28.65 -25.90 32.27
N VAL A 545 -29.56 -26.41 31.44
CA VAL A 545 -30.70 -27.23 31.88
C VAL A 545 -30.22 -28.51 32.57
N GLY A 546 -29.25 -29.20 31.97
CA GLY A 546 -28.64 -30.40 32.53
C GLY A 546 -28.01 -30.15 33.91
N SER A 547 -27.33 -29.02 34.09
CA SER A 547 -26.74 -28.61 35.38
C SER A 547 -27.81 -28.35 36.44
N PHE A 548 -28.89 -27.65 36.10
CA PHE A 548 -30.01 -27.44 37.04
C PHE A 548 -30.67 -28.75 37.45
N ILE A 549 -30.88 -29.66 36.51
CA ILE A 549 -31.44 -30.99 36.76
C ILE A 549 -30.49 -31.81 37.65
N ALA A 550 -29.20 -31.86 37.31
CA ALA A 550 -28.18 -32.58 38.08
C ALA A 550 -28.04 -32.03 39.50
N LYS A 551 -28.02 -30.70 39.68
CA LYS A 551 -28.01 -30.04 40.99
C LYS A 551 -29.20 -30.46 41.83
N ARG A 552 -30.40 -30.50 41.24
CA ARG A 552 -31.62 -30.93 41.93
C ARG A 552 -31.53 -32.40 42.33
N PHE A 553 -31.08 -33.29 41.44
CA PHE A 553 -30.91 -34.71 41.77
C PHE A 553 -29.85 -34.95 42.83
N ALA A 554 -28.72 -34.24 42.79
CA ALA A 554 -27.67 -34.33 43.79
C ALA A 554 -28.17 -33.89 45.18
N ALA A 555 -28.92 -32.78 45.27
CA ALA A 555 -29.51 -32.32 46.53
C ALA A 555 -30.50 -33.34 47.11
N ILE A 556 -31.34 -33.94 46.25
CA ILE A 556 -32.27 -35.01 46.66
C ILE A 556 -31.49 -36.25 47.14
N HIS A 557 -30.40 -36.62 46.49
CA HIS A 557 -29.59 -37.77 46.88
C HIS A 557 -28.85 -37.53 48.21
N GLN A 558 -28.23 -36.36 48.38
CA GLN A 558 -27.53 -35.99 49.61
C GLN A 558 -28.48 -35.92 50.81
N THR A 559 -29.66 -35.31 50.64
CA THR A 559 -30.68 -35.28 51.70
C THR A 559 -31.13 -36.69 52.07
N LYS A 560 -31.44 -37.57 51.11
CA LYS A 560 -31.77 -38.98 51.41
C LYS A 560 -30.64 -39.73 52.12
N LYS A 561 -29.38 -39.43 51.80
CA LYS A 561 -28.22 -40.03 52.47
C LYS A 561 -28.04 -39.51 53.90
N ALA A 562 -28.34 -38.23 54.15
CA ALA A 562 -28.23 -37.62 55.48
C ALA A 562 -29.39 -37.99 56.42
N TRP A 563 -30.54 -38.40 55.88
CA TRP A 563 -31.72 -38.83 56.63
C TRP A 563 -31.76 -40.35 56.89
N LYS A 564 -30.77 -41.09 56.38
CA LYS A 564 -30.44 -42.45 56.81
C LYS A 564 -29.36 -42.36 57.87
#